data_AF-A0A2H0AQZ0-F1
#
_entry.id   AF-A0A2H0AQZ0-F1
#
_cell.length_a   1.000
_cell.length_b   1.000
_cell.length_c   1.000
_cell.angle_alpha   90.00
_cell.angle_beta   90.00
_cell.angle_gamma   90.00
#
_symmetry.space_group_name_H-M   'P 1'
#
loop_
_entity.id
_entity.type
_entity.pdbx_description
1 polymer ?
#
loop_
_entity_poly.entity_id
_entity_poly.type
_entity_poly.pdbx_seq_one_letter_code
_entity_poly.pdbx_strand_id
1 'polypeptide(L)' 'SLARVVRIRKASSIPVVGVGGIYGYSDALQYLLCGCPLVGVGSALYFKGPEVLDQICDGLLN' A
#
# COMPACT_ATOMS: atom_id res chain seq x y z
N SER A 1 5.57 8.43 -0.51
CA SER A 1 4.27 9.12 -0.39
C SER A 1 3.45 8.83 -1.62
N LEU A 2 2.14 8.70 -1.45
CA LEU A 2 1.19 8.36 -2.52
C LEU A 2 1.32 9.29 -3.74
N ALA A 3 1.43 10.60 -3.50
CA ALA A 3 1.59 11.59 -4.57
C ALA A 3 2.81 11.35 -5.48
N ARG A 4 3.93 10.86 -4.93
CA ARG A 4 5.12 10.53 -5.73
C ARG A 4 4.88 9.29 -6.59
N VAL A 5 4.24 8.26 -6.03
CA VAL A 5 3.89 7.04 -6.76
C VAL A 5 2.99 7.36 -7.95
N VAL A 6 1.96 8.19 -7.76
CA VAL A 6 1.07 8.63 -8.84
C VAL A 6 1.84 9.33 -9.97
N ARG A 7 2.79 10.22 -9.64
CA ARG A 7 3.61 10.89 -10.66
C ARG A 7 4.45 9.90 -11.46
N ILE A 8 5.07 8.92 -10.80
CA ILE A 8 5.89 7.90 -11.46
C ILE A 8 5.02 7.02 -12.37
N ARG A 9 3.87 6.53 -11.87
CA ARG A 9 2.94 5.69 -12.65
C ARG A 9 2.33 6.41 -13.84
N LYS A 10 2.15 7.73 -13.77
CA LYS A 10 1.74 8.55 -14.92
C LYS A 10 2.86 8.75 -15.95
N ALA A 11 4.11 8.77 -15.50
CA ALA A 11 5.27 9.04 -16.36
C ALA A 11 5.88 7.77 -16.98
N SER A 12 5.66 6.60 -16.40
CA SER A 12 6.27 5.35 -16.84
C SER A 12 5.43 4.12 -16.48
N SER A 13 5.58 3.08 -17.32
CA SER A 13 4.94 1.78 -17.13
C SER A 13 5.74 0.84 -16.21
N ILE A 14 6.92 1.24 -15.72
CA ILE A 14 7.73 0.43 -14.80
C ILE A 14 6.87 0.05 -13.56
N PRO A 15 6.88 -1.23 -13.13
CA PRO A 15 6.21 -1.65 -11.90
C PRO A 15 6.75 -0.91 -10.66
N VAL A 16 5.86 -0.41 -9.81
CA VAL A 16 6.22 0.34 -8.59
C VAL A 16 5.59 -0.32 -7.37
N VAL A 17 6.40 -0.67 -6.37
CA VAL A 17 5.89 -1.12 -5.05
C VAL A 17 5.54 0.10 -4.20
N GLY A 18 4.29 0.18 -3.76
CA GLY A 18 3.79 1.28 -2.92
C GLY A 18 4.22 1.13 -1.46
N VAL A 19 4.99 2.09 -0.93
CA VAL A 19 5.40 2.09 0.47
C VAL A 19 5.20 3.45 1.13
N GLY A 20 4.91 3.41 2.43
CA GLY A 20 4.90 4.57 3.31
C GLY A 20 3.53 4.86 3.89
N GLY A 21 3.40 4.64 5.20
CA GLY A 21 2.25 5.06 6.01
C GLY A 21 1.00 4.20 5.82
N ILE A 22 1.13 2.90 5.57
CA ILE A 22 -0.01 1.98 5.42
C ILE A 22 -0.34 1.37 6.79
N TYR A 23 -1.45 1.80 7.39
CA TYR A 23 -1.90 1.35 8.72
C TYR A 23 -3.26 0.65 8.72
N GLY A 24 -3.89 0.55 7.55
CA GLY A 24 -5.13 -0.19 7.31
C GLY A 24 -5.38 -0.40 5.81
N TYR A 25 -6.46 -1.11 5.49
CA TYR A 25 -6.79 -1.50 4.11
C TYR A 25 -7.00 -0.29 3.19
N SER A 26 -7.58 0.81 3.69
CA SER A 26 -7.84 2.03 2.91
C SER A 26 -6.55 2.68 2.42
N ASP A 27 -5.47 2.60 3.19
CA ASP A 27 -4.16 3.12 2.79
C ASP A 27 -3.55 2.25 1.68
N ALA A 28 -3.62 0.93 1.85
CA ALA A 28 -3.15 -0.03 0.85
C ALA A 28 -3.93 0.11 -0.46
N LEU A 29 -5.26 0.22 -0.37
CA LEU A 29 -6.18 0.35 -1.50
C LEU A 29 -5.83 1.55 -2.38
N GLN A 30 -5.46 2.69 -1.79
CA GLN A 30 -5.06 3.87 -2.56
C GLN A 30 -3.85 3.61 -3.45
N TYR A 31 -2.82 2.91 -2.94
CA TYR A 31 -1.66 2.55 -3.76
C TYR A 31 -2.02 1.54 -4.85
N LEU A 32 -2.85 0.54 -4.54
CA LEU A 32 -3.31 -0.46 -5.50
C LEU A 32 -4.11 0.19 -6.64
N LEU A 33 -5.04 1.09 -6.32
CA LEU A 33 -5.82 1.84 -7.31
C LEU A 33 -4.96 2.78 -8.17
N CYS A 34 -3.80 3.23 -7.67
CA CYS A 34 -2.83 3.98 -8.46
C CYS A 34 -2.02 3.09 -9.42
N GLY A 35 -2.28 1.79 -9.45
CA GLY A 35 -1.63 0.81 -10.33
C GLY A 35 -0.33 0.25 -9.78
N CYS A 36 -0.11 0.29 -8.46
CA CYS A 36 0.94 -0.50 -7.83
C CYS A 36 0.53 -1.98 -7.81
N PRO A 37 1.38 -2.92 -8.28
CA PRO A 37 1.09 -4.34 -8.17
C PRO A 37 1.25 -4.88 -6.74
N LEU A 38 1.99 -4.19 -5.88
CA LEU A 38 2.30 -4.61 -4.51
C LEU A 38 2.41 -3.39 -3.58
N VAL A 39 2.14 -3.62 -2.30
CA VAL A 39 2.35 -2.63 -1.23
C VAL A 39 3.20 -3.22 -0.10
N GLY A 40 4.02 -2.38 0.54
CA GLY A 40 4.87 -2.77 1.67
C GLY A 40 4.43 -2.12 2.97
N VAL A 41 4.26 -2.94 4.01
CA VAL A 41 3.80 -2.54 5.34
C VAL A 41 4.94 -2.73 6.35
N GLY A 42 5.49 -1.62 6.84
CA GLY A 42 6.61 -1.63 7.80
C GLY A 42 6.24 -1.03 9.16
N SER A 43 5.90 0.26 9.19
CA SER A 43 5.60 0.94 10.45
C SER A 43 4.39 0.34 11.17
N ALA A 44 3.31 0.00 10.45
CA ALA A 44 2.17 -0.63 11.08
C ALA A 44 2.50 -2.03 11.62
N LEU A 45 3.31 -2.82 10.91
CA LEU A 45 3.81 -4.10 11.40
C LEU A 45 4.60 -3.93 12.70
N TYR A 46 5.49 -2.93 12.76
CA TYR A 46 6.29 -2.63 13.96
C TYR A 46 5.44 -2.19 15.15
N PHE A 47 4.46 -1.31 14.95
CA PHE A 47 3.69 -0.70 16.04
C PHE A 47 2.41 -1.48 16.43
N LYS A 48 1.81 -2.23 15.52
CA LYS A 48 0.53 -2.94 15.74
C LYS A 48 0.67 -4.46 15.80
N GLY A 49 1.83 -5.01 15.45
CA GLY A 49 2.04 -6.46 15.39
C GLY A 49 1.67 -7.06 14.02
N PRO A 50 1.96 -8.37 13.83
CA PRO A 50 1.75 -9.07 12.57
C PRO A 50 0.27 -9.20 12.15
N GLU A 51 -0.66 -9.13 13.11
CA GLU A 51 -2.10 -9.28 12.87
C GLU A 51 -2.66 -8.16 11.97
N VAL A 52 -1.96 -7.03 11.90
CA VAL A 52 -2.32 -5.93 10.99
C VAL A 52 -2.28 -6.35 9.51
N LEU A 53 -1.44 -7.33 9.17
CA LEU A 53 -1.35 -7.82 7.79
C LEU A 53 -2.64 -8.55 7.40
N ASP A 54 -3.14 -9.41 8.29
CA ASP A 54 -4.41 -10.12 8.07
C ASP A 54 -5.58 -9.13 8.00
N GLN A 55 -5.63 -8.14 8.91
CA GLN A 55 -6.66 -7.09 8.89
C GLN A 55 -6.67 -6.27 7.59
N ILE A 56 -5.49 -5.96 7.04
CA ILE A 56 -5.36 -5.26 5.76
C ILE A 56 -5.85 -6.15 4.62
N CYS A 57 -5.43 -7.42 4.59
CA CYS A 57 -5.86 -8.38 3.58
C CYS A 57 -7.37 -8.60 3.60
N ASP A 58 -7.95 -8.84 4.78
CA ASP A 58 -9.38 -9.02 4.96
C ASP A 58 -10.15 -7.79 4.50
N GLY A 59 -9.71 -6.58 4.87
CA GLY A 59 -10.36 -5.33 4.43
C GLY A 59 -10.20 -5.02 2.93
N LEU A 60 -9.29 -5.69 2.22
CA LEU A 60 -9.17 -5.59 0.75
C LEU A 60 -10.04 -6.61 0.01
N LEU A 61 -10.40 -7.72 0.66
CA LEU A 61 -11.13 -8.84 0.05
C LEU A 61 -12.64 -8.82 0.35
N ASN A 62 -13.06 -8.07 1.36
CA ASN A 62 -14.46 -7.91 1.77
C ASN A 62 -14.97 -6.50 1.46
#